data_AF-A0A1A8CRI3-F1
#
_entry.id   AF-A0A1A8CRI3-F1
#
_cell.length_a   1.000
_cell.length_b   1.000
_cell.length_c   1.000
_cell.angle_alpha   90.00
_cell.angle_beta   90.00
_cell.angle_gamma   90.00
#
_symmetry.space_group_name_H-M   'P 1'
#
loop_
_entity.id
_entity.type
_entity.pdbx_description
1 polymer ?
#
loop_
_entity_poly.entity_id
_entity_poly.type
_entity_poly.pdbx_seq_one_letter_code
_entity_poly.pdbx_strand_id
1 'polypeptide(L)'
;MDFLLSVIGYAVDLGNVWRFPYICYQNGGGAFLLPYLLMAVFGGVPLFYMELALGQFHRSGCISIWKHICPFFKGIGFAICIIALYIAFYYNTIMAWALYYLLSSFRPTLPWTTCTNSWNTANCHSYMLSDHNVSWSNSP
;
A
#
# COMPACT_ATOMS: atom_id res chain seq x y z
N MET A 1 -11.13 2.75 22.61
CA MET A 1 -10.24 3.47 21.69
C MET A 1 -9.33 2.50 20.93
N ASP A 2 -8.79 1.48 21.59
CA ASP A 2 -7.89 0.49 20.98
C ASP A 2 -8.47 -0.21 19.74
N PHE A 3 -9.73 -0.65 19.79
CA PHE A 3 -10.40 -1.25 18.62
C PHE A 3 -10.45 -0.30 17.42
N LEU A 4 -10.76 0.98 17.65
CA LEU A 4 -10.84 1.98 16.59
C LEU A 4 -9.48 2.22 15.94
N LEU A 5 -8.42 2.33 16.76
CA LEU A 5 -7.06 2.51 16.26
C LEU A 5 -6.57 1.28 15.49
N SER A 6 -6.89 0.07 15.93
CA SER A 6 -6.57 -1.16 15.19
C SER A 6 -7.25 -1.21 13.83
N VAL A 7 -8.53 -0.81 13.76
CA VAL A 7 -9.29 -0.77 12.51
C VAL A 7 -8.76 0.29 11.56
N ILE A 8 -8.44 1.49 12.06
CA ILE A 8 -7.82 2.55 11.26
C ILE A 8 -6.44 2.11 10.76
N GLY A 9 -5.64 1.46 11.61
CA GLY A 9 -4.34 0.91 11.22
C GLY A 9 -4.43 -0.20 10.17
N TYR A 10 -5.50 -0.98 10.16
CA TYR A 10 -5.78 -1.93 9.09
C TYR A 10 -6.22 -1.25 7.78
N ALA A 11 -6.99 -0.15 7.88
CA ALA A 11 -7.50 0.56 6.70
C ALA A 11 -6.46 1.45 6.00
N VAL A 12 -5.47 1.95 6.74
CA VAL A 12 -4.40 2.81 6.19
C VAL A 12 -3.16 1.96 5.90
N ASP A 13 -2.86 1.78 4.62
CA ASP A 13 -1.70 1.02 4.16
C ASP A 13 -0.79 1.84 3.21
N LEU A 14 0.29 1.21 2.75
CA LEU A 14 1.24 1.79 1.81
C LEU A 14 0.62 2.03 0.42
N GLY A 15 -0.45 1.29 0.08
CA GLY A 15 -1.25 1.50 -1.11
C GLY A 15 -1.90 2.89 -1.11
N ASN A 16 -2.34 3.38 0.05
CA ASN A 16 -2.88 4.74 0.17
C ASN A 16 -1.82 5.83 -0.14
N VAL A 17 -0.54 5.55 0.11
CA VAL A 17 0.55 6.50 -0.08
C VAL A 17 0.97 6.64 -1.55
N TRP A 18 1.06 5.54 -2.31
CA TRP A 18 1.49 5.62 -3.72
C TRP A 18 0.36 5.41 -4.73
N ARG A 19 -0.62 4.53 -4.44
CA ARG A 19 -1.56 4.06 -5.46
C ARG A 19 -2.67 5.07 -5.65
N PHE A 20 -3.16 5.63 -4.56
CA PHE A 20 -4.20 6.66 -4.61
C PHE A 20 -3.73 7.90 -5.39
N PRO A 21 -2.56 8.52 -5.10
CA PRO A 21 -2.08 9.66 -5.88
C PRO A 21 -1.85 9.31 -7.35
N TYR A 22 -1.28 8.14 -7.63
CA TYR A 22 -1.00 7.69 -9.00
C TYR A 22 -2.29 7.54 -9.83
N ILE A 23 -3.31 6.85 -9.30
CA ILE A 23 -4.58 6.64 -9.99
C ILE A 23 -5.37 7.95 -10.09
N CYS A 24 -5.36 8.77 -9.04
CA CYS A 24 -5.99 10.09 -9.04
C CYS A 24 -5.42 10.95 -10.18
N TYR A 25 -4.10 11.03 -10.29
CA TYR A 25 -3.44 11.79 -11.36
C TYR A 25 -3.81 11.30 -12.77
N GLN A 26 -3.82 9.99 -12.98
CA GLN A 26 -4.15 9.40 -14.29
C GLN A 26 -5.61 9.58 -14.71
N ASN A 27 -6.54 9.68 -13.75
CA ASN A 27 -7.98 9.73 -14.02
C ASN A 27 -8.56 11.15 -13.87
N GLY A 28 -7.79 12.18 -14.23
CA GLY A 28 -8.27 13.57 -14.23
C GLY A 28 -8.06 14.32 -12.92
N GLY A 29 -7.11 13.88 -12.09
CA GLY A 29 -6.69 14.56 -10.86
C GLY A 29 -7.87 14.80 -9.91
N GLY A 30 -8.13 16.07 -9.58
CA GLY A 30 -9.21 16.44 -8.66
C GLY A 30 -10.61 15.96 -9.09
N ALA A 31 -10.87 15.78 -10.38
CA ALA A 31 -12.17 15.29 -10.86
C ALA A 31 -12.46 13.83 -10.42
N PHE A 32 -11.42 13.02 -10.22
CA PHE A 32 -11.53 11.64 -9.74
C PHE A 32 -12.12 11.54 -8.31
N LEU A 33 -12.02 12.60 -7.51
CA LEU A 33 -12.52 12.60 -6.14
C LEU A 33 -14.04 12.45 -6.06
N LEU A 34 -14.78 12.95 -7.04
CA LEU A 34 -16.25 12.85 -7.07
C LEU A 34 -16.72 11.39 -7.20
N PRO A 35 -16.34 10.62 -8.24
CA PRO A 35 -16.71 9.21 -8.33
C PRO A 35 -16.09 8.37 -7.21
N TYR A 36 -14.89 8.72 -6.72
CA TYR A 36 -14.26 8.06 -5.58
C TYR A 36 -15.12 8.17 -4.31
N LEU A 37 -15.58 9.38 -3.96
CA LEU A 37 -16.43 9.60 -2.78
C LEU A 37 -17.79 8.92 -2.93
N LEU A 38 -18.40 8.96 -4.12
CA LEU A 38 -19.66 8.26 -4.37
C LEU A 38 -19.51 6.74 -4.17
N MET A 39 -18.49 6.11 -4.75
CA MET A 39 -18.24 4.68 -4.56
C MET A 39 -17.86 4.34 -3.11
N ALA A 40 -17.17 5.24 -2.41
CA ALA A 40 -16.88 5.07 -0.99
C ALA A 40 -18.15 5.08 -0.14
N VAL A 41 -19.05 6.05 -0.34
CA VAL A 41 -20.28 6.19 0.46
C VAL A 41 -21.30 5.10 0.15
N PHE A 42 -21.47 4.71 -1.11
CA PHE A 42 -22.49 3.73 -1.52
C PHE A 42 -21.98 2.27 -1.54
N GLY A 43 -20.68 2.06 -1.71
CA GLY A 43 -20.08 0.72 -1.77
C GLY A 43 -19.19 0.42 -0.57
N GLY A 44 -18.17 1.25 -0.35
CA GLY A 44 -17.15 1.03 0.69
C GLY A 44 -17.72 1.00 2.10
N VAL A 45 -18.41 2.08 2.51
CA VAL A 45 -18.96 2.22 3.87
C VAL A 45 -20.00 1.15 4.19
N PRO A 46 -20.99 0.83 3.32
CA PRO A 46 -21.97 -0.21 3.61
C PRO A 46 -21.36 -1.60 3.75
N LEU A 47 -20.43 -1.99 2.86
CA LEU A 47 -19.76 -3.30 2.94
C LEU A 47 -18.91 -3.41 4.21
N PHE A 48 -18.15 -2.36 4.52
CA PHE A 48 -17.31 -2.31 5.72
C PHE A 48 -18.15 -2.38 7.00
N TYR A 49 -19.24 -1.62 7.08
CA TYR A 49 -20.15 -1.65 8.22
C TYR A 49 -20.83 -3.02 8.37
N MET A 50 -21.27 -3.63 7.26
CA MET A 50 -21.88 -4.97 7.27
C MET A 50 -20.93 -6.02 7.83
N GLU A 51 -19.66 -6.02 7.42
CA GLU A 51 -18.65 -6.95 7.92
C GLU A 51 -18.40 -6.78 9.42
N LEU A 52 -18.24 -5.53 9.87
CA LEU A 52 -18.07 -5.23 11.29
C LEU A 52 -19.29 -5.64 12.13
N ALA A 53 -20.50 -5.34 11.67
CA ALA A 53 -21.74 -5.70 12.35
C ALA A 53 -21.91 -7.23 12.45
N LEU A 54 -21.62 -7.96 11.38
CA LEU A 54 -21.66 -9.42 11.35
C LEU A 54 -20.64 -10.04 12.32
N GLY A 55 -19.41 -9.51 12.34
CA GLY A 55 -18.36 -9.93 13.25
C GLY A 55 -18.72 -9.69 14.72
N GLN A 56 -19.30 -8.53 15.03
CA GLN A 56 -19.74 -8.19 16.39
C GLN A 56 -20.93 -9.02 16.85
N PHE A 57 -21.90 -9.30 15.97
CA PHE A 57 -23.10 -10.08 16.29
C PHE A 57 -22.79 -11.56 16.52
N HIS A 58 -22.07 -12.22 15.60
CA HIS A 58 -21.81 -13.66 15.69
C HIS A 58 -20.58 -14.01 16.54
N ARG A 59 -19.69 -13.05 16.81
CA ARG A 59 -18.44 -13.24 17.60
C ARG A 59 -17.64 -14.47 17.18
N SER A 60 -17.66 -14.75 15.88
CA SER A 60 -17.13 -15.95 15.27
C SER A 60 -16.12 -15.56 14.19
N GLY A 61 -15.06 -16.36 14.03
CA GLY A 61 -14.05 -16.12 13.00
C GLY A 61 -14.55 -16.36 11.57
N CYS A 62 -13.72 -16.01 10.60
CA CYS A 62 -14.05 -15.97 9.17
C CYS A 62 -14.50 -17.32 8.57
N ILE A 63 -14.16 -18.45 9.21
CA ILE A 63 -14.58 -19.80 8.79
C ILE A 63 -15.82 -20.26 9.57
N SER A 64 -15.88 -20.00 10.88
CA SER A 64 -16.97 -20.48 11.73
C SER A 64 -18.26 -19.70 11.52
N ILE A 65 -18.19 -18.41 11.15
CA ILE A 65 -19.37 -17.57 10.90
C ILE A 65 -20.30 -18.17 9.82
N TRP A 66 -19.72 -18.77 8.78
CA TRP A 66 -20.49 -19.39 7.70
C TRP A 66 -21.29 -20.61 8.14
N LYS A 67 -20.96 -21.25 9.27
CA LYS A 67 -21.81 -22.30 9.84
C LYS A 67 -23.15 -21.77 10.35
N HIS A 68 -23.19 -20.52 10.80
CA HIS A 68 -24.38 -19.87 11.34
C HIS A 68 -25.23 -19.18 10.27
N ILE A 69 -24.59 -18.67 9.20
CA ILE A 69 -25.28 -17.98 8.10
C ILE A 69 -25.73 -18.98 7.03
N CYS A 70 -24.77 -19.66 6.37
CA CYS A 70 -25.04 -20.61 5.31
C CYS A 70 -23.84 -21.56 5.14
N PRO A 71 -23.95 -22.84 5.57
CA PRO A 71 -22.81 -23.75 5.64
C PRO A 71 -22.21 -24.10 4.27
N PHE A 72 -22.98 -23.93 3.19
CA PHE A 72 -22.49 -24.07 1.81
C PHE A 72 -21.35 -23.10 1.49
N PHE A 73 -21.39 -21.89 2.03
CA PHE A 73 -20.40 -20.84 1.78
C PHE A 73 -19.18 -20.90 2.71
N LYS A 74 -19.00 -21.99 3.47
CA LYS A 74 -17.83 -22.18 4.33
C LYS A 74 -16.49 -22.09 3.57
N GLY A 75 -16.50 -22.39 2.27
CA GLY A 75 -15.33 -22.23 1.39
C GLY A 75 -14.77 -20.81 1.33
N ILE A 76 -15.60 -19.77 1.53
CA ILE A 76 -15.18 -18.36 1.53
C ILE A 76 -14.13 -18.11 2.62
N GLY A 77 -14.33 -18.66 3.82
CA GLY A 77 -13.38 -18.50 4.92
C GLY A 77 -12.00 -19.09 4.59
N PHE A 78 -11.95 -20.25 3.92
CA PHE A 78 -10.68 -20.84 3.48
C PHE A 78 -10.02 -20.05 2.35
N ALA A 79 -10.81 -19.52 1.41
CA ALA A 79 -10.29 -18.65 0.36
C ALA A 79 -9.64 -17.38 0.94
N ILE A 80 -10.26 -16.76 1.95
CA ILE A 80 -9.68 -15.61 2.66
C ILE A 80 -8.33 -15.97 3.29
N CYS A 81 -8.19 -17.16 3.90
CA CYS A 81 -6.90 -17.60 4.47
C CYS A 81 -5.81 -17.75 3.41
N ILE A 82 -6.14 -18.32 2.23
CA ILE A 82 -5.19 -18.48 1.12
C ILE A 82 -4.79 -17.11 0.57
N ILE A 83 -5.76 -16.22 0.35
CA ILE A 83 -5.50 -14.85 -0.11
C ILE A 83 -4.61 -14.11 0.89
N ALA A 84 -4.91 -14.21 2.20
CA ALA A 84 -4.10 -13.60 3.25
C ALA A 84 -2.66 -14.12 3.27
N LEU A 85 -2.45 -15.41 3.00
CA LEU A 85 -1.10 -15.99 2.90
C LEU A 85 -0.31 -15.39 1.72
N TYR A 86 -0.93 -15.27 0.54
CA TYR A 86 -0.29 -14.63 -0.61
C TYR A 86 0.03 -13.16 -0.33
N ILE A 87 -0.91 -12.43 0.28
CA ILE A 87 -0.73 -11.03 0.68
C ILE A 87 0.43 -10.89 1.66
N ALA A 88 0.52 -11.78 2.66
CA ALA A 88 1.59 -11.77 3.64
C ALA A 88 2.98 -11.92 3.00
N PHE A 89 3.15 -12.77 1.98
CA PHE A 89 4.47 -12.95 1.35
C PHE A 89 4.98 -11.67 0.67
N TYR A 90 4.16 -11.03 -0.16
CA TYR A 90 4.62 -9.83 -0.88
C TYR A 90 4.68 -8.59 0.02
N TYR A 91 3.72 -8.40 0.92
CA TYR A 91 3.73 -7.22 1.81
C TYR A 91 4.90 -7.25 2.78
N ASN A 92 5.21 -8.40 3.39
CA ASN A 92 6.37 -8.49 4.29
C ASN A 92 7.70 -8.24 3.56
N THR A 93 7.80 -8.60 2.29
CA THR A 93 8.99 -8.32 1.47
C THR A 93 9.18 -6.81 1.28
N ILE A 94 8.10 -6.09 0.98
CA ILE A 94 8.14 -4.62 0.85
C ILE A 94 8.49 -3.96 2.19
N MET A 95 7.93 -4.44 3.29
CA MET A 95 8.28 -3.97 4.63
C MET A 95 9.76 -4.21 4.96
N ALA A 96 10.31 -5.35 4.57
CA ALA A 96 11.73 -5.64 4.73
C ALA A 96 12.62 -4.69 3.94
N TRP A 97 12.23 -4.33 2.70
CA TRP A 97 12.93 -3.30 1.93
C TRP A 97 12.84 -1.94 2.61
N ALA A 98 11.65 -1.52 3.05
CA ALA A 98 11.49 -0.25 3.75
C ALA A 98 12.35 -0.18 5.03
N LEU A 99 12.42 -1.27 5.80
CA LEU A 99 13.28 -1.38 6.98
C LEU A 99 14.76 -1.31 6.60
N TYR A 100 15.17 -1.96 5.51
CA TYR A 100 16.54 -1.86 4.99
C TYR A 100 16.90 -0.41 4.61
N TYR A 101 16.01 0.30 3.93
CA TYR A 101 16.19 1.72 3.59
C TYR A 101 16.21 2.62 4.82
N LEU A 102 15.37 2.34 5.83
CA LEU A 102 15.35 3.06 7.10
C LEU A 102 16.69 2.91 7.83
N LEU A 103 17.19 1.68 7.98
CA LEU A 103 18.47 1.43 8.65
C LEU A 103 19.64 2.03 7.86
N SER A 104 19.59 1.99 6.53
CA SER A 104 20.60 2.60 5.66
C SER A 104 20.58 4.13 5.69
N SER A 105 19.47 4.74 6.11
CA SER A 105 19.31 6.20 6.23
C SER A 105 20.02 6.79 7.45
N PHE A 106 20.45 5.97 8.43
CA PHE A 106 21.22 6.46 9.58
C PHE A 106 22.70 6.74 9.28
N ARG A 107 23.13 6.58 8.02
CA ARG A 107 24.48 6.95 7.57
C ARG A 107 24.57 8.47 7.39
N PRO A 108 25.73 9.10 7.65
CA PRO A 108 25.91 10.55 7.54
C PRO A 108 25.67 11.06 6.10
N THR A 109 26.01 10.25 5.11
CA THR A 109 25.69 10.48 3.69
C THR A 109 24.81 9.34 3.21
N LEU A 110 23.66 9.67 2.60
CA LEU A 110 22.70 8.66 2.15
C LEU A 110 23.30 7.89 0.95
N PRO A 111 23.19 6.55 0.93
CA PRO A 111 23.88 5.74 -0.08
C PRO A 111 23.38 5.98 -1.52
N TRP A 112 22.16 6.48 -1.70
CA TRP A 112 21.58 6.80 -3.01
C TRP A 112 21.85 8.24 -3.48
N THR A 113 22.63 9.04 -2.76
CA THR A 113 23.00 10.41 -3.23
C THR A 113 24.25 10.43 -4.10
N THR A 114 25.12 9.42 -3.99
CA THR A 114 26.41 9.37 -4.70
C THR A 114 26.50 8.16 -5.64
N CYS A 115 27.29 8.33 -6.70
CA CYS A 115 27.58 7.28 -7.66
C CYS A 115 28.84 6.45 -7.33
N THR A 116 29.43 6.60 -6.14
CA THR A 116 30.71 5.96 -5.75
C THR A 116 30.56 4.57 -5.11
N ASN A 117 29.37 3.98 -5.12
CA ASN A 117 29.12 2.67 -4.50
C ASN A 117 29.49 1.50 -5.40
N SER A 118 29.75 0.33 -4.80
CA SER A 118 30.14 -0.90 -5.52
C SER A 118 29.05 -1.48 -6.43
N TRP A 119 27.78 -1.17 -6.17
CA TRP A 119 26.64 -1.63 -6.98
C TRP A 119 26.31 -0.71 -8.15
N ASN A 120 27.01 0.43 -8.29
CA ASN A 120 26.75 1.37 -9.37
C ASN A 120 27.45 0.96 -10.67
N THR A 121 26.80 1.25 -11.79
CA THR A 121 27.33 1.03 -13.14
C THR A 121 27.84 2.33 -13.76
N ALA A 122 28.50 2.23 -14.92
CA ALA A 122 29.00 3.38 -15.67
C ALA A 122 27.92 4.40 -16.08
N ASN A 123 26.64 4.01 -16.03
CA ASN A 123 25.50 4.86 -16.37
C ASN A 123 24.94 5.63 -15.16
N CYS A 124 25.61 5.61 -14.00
CA CYS A 124 25.17 6.35 -12.82
C CYS A 124 25.52 7.84 -12.95
N HIS A 125 24.49 8.70 -12.95
CA HIS A 125 24.64 10.16 -12.91
C HIS A 125 24.11 10.71 -11.59
N SER A 126 24.93 11.47 -10.87
CA SER A 126 24.55 12.12 -9.62
C SER A 126 24.12 13.57 -9.86
N TYR A 127 22.92 13.93 -9.40
CA TYR A 127 22.34 15.26 -9.59
C TYR A 127 23.16 16.38 -8.94
N MET A 128 23.81 16.12 -7.80
CA MET A 128 24.52 17.13 -6.99
C MET A 128 25.92 17.49 -7.48
N LEU A 129 26.49 16.73 -8.42
CA LEU A 129 27.81 17.02 -9.03
C LEU A 129 27.70 17.75 -10.37
N SER A 130 26.48 18.05 -10.83
CA SER A 130 26.24 18.72 -12.12
C SER A 130 26.28 20.26 -12.02
N ASP A 131 26.87 20.82 -10.96
CA ASP A 131 27.08 22.28 -10.77
C ASP A 131 28.31 22.84 -11.52
N HIS A 132 28.78 22.14 -12.55
CA HIS A 132 29.69 22.73 -13.54
C HIS A 132 29.16 22.50 -14.95
N ASN A 133 28.46 23.52 -15.47
CA ASN A 133 28.12 23.73 -16.88
C ASN A 133 27.44 22.56 -17.60
N VAL A 134 26.18 22.27 -17.25
CA VAL A 134 25.29 21.58 -18.19
C VAL A 134 24.90 22.58 -19.29
N SER A 135 25.76 22.73 -20.29
CA SER A 135 25.37 23.37 -21.55
C SER A 135 24.43 22.42 -22.27
N TRP A 136 23.13 22.71 -22.23
CA TRP A 136 22.15 22.06 -23.08
C TRP A 136 22.46 22.41 -24.55
N SER A 137 23.29 21.61 -25.22
CA SER A 137 23.35 21.64 -26.67
C SER A 137 22.10 20.96 -27.20
N ASN A 138 21.06 21.75 -27.46
CA ASN A 138 19.96 21.34 -28.31
C ASN A 138 20.54 21.09 -29.71
N SER A 139 20.87 19.83 -30.01
CA SER A 139 21.03 19.40 -31.39
C SER A 139 19.63 19.19 -32.01
N PRO A 140 19.40 19.65 -33.25
CA PRO A 140 18.12 19.60 -33.94
C PRO A 140 17.62 18.18 -34.22
#